data_AF-A0A2U3K4X0-F1
#
_entry.id   AF-A0A2U3K4X0-F1
#
_cell.length_a   1.000
_cell.length_b   1.000
_cell.length_c   1.000
_cell.angle_alpha   90.00
_cell.angle_beta   90.00
_cell.angle_gamma   90.00
#
_symmetry.space_group_name_H-M   'P 1'
#
loop_
_entity.id
_entity.type
_entity.pdbx_description
1 polymer ?
#
loop_
_entity_poly.entity_id
_entity_poly.type
_entity_poly.pdbx_seq_one_letter_code
_entity_poly.pdbx_strand_id
1 'polypeptide(L)'
;MSAALILPLLPEGRMAAASVGPVPAVAALGRELRQSLPTALVEALDKIGDQIAIEILDPLLCSTTVEQLARTFEHVFPKFRDYYVSTALLMWGFLQEDPQRFSELTIRSFQQSEGLIRARGPHWIGQDASLNALQGLTTIIRVAKAATRLFDRDKASPLRAEESSVEPWANSIIAYAMAFSPLLASLTALADGRTVSGRLENVATLAHWSKSYAVRAYHLTKVIGLLKYAPLGSPVGPSEREDLVLAEAGLDSYAETLRQDDQP
;
A
#
# COMPACT_ATOMS: atom_id res chain seq x y z
N MET A 1 11.68 24.66 -18.48
CA MET A 1 10.39 23.96 -18.65
C MET A 1 10.00 23.41 -17.28
N SER A 2 8.99 24.00 -16.64
CA SER A 2 8.59 23.63 -15.28
C SER A 2 7.79 22.32 -15.28
N ALA A 3 8.33 21.29 -14.65
CA ALA A 3 7.61 20.06 -14.34
C ALA A 3 6.67 20.34 -13.15
N ALA A 4 5.37 20.40 -13.43
CA ALA A 4 4.34 20.48 -12.39
C ALA A 4 4.23 19.10 -11.73
N LEU A 5 4.69 18.99 -10.48
CA LEU A 5 4.45 17.85 -9.62
C LEU A 5 2.94 17.77 -9.32
N ILE A 6 2.26 16.79 -9.91
CA ILE A 6 0.84 16.53 -9.65
C ILE A 6 0.75 15.79 -8.30
N LEU A 7 0.50 16.55 -7.24
CA LEU A 7 0.30 16.04 -5.88
C LEU A 7 -1.12 15.46 -5.72
N PRO A 8 -1.30 14.36 -4.97
CA PRO A 8 -2.63 13.79 -4.70
C PRO A 8 -3.39 14.61 -3.62
N LEU A 9 -4.58 15.10 -3.97
CA LEU A 9 -5.47 15.89 -3.12
C LEU A 9 -6.16 15.05 -2.03
N LEU A 10 -6.43 15.65 -0.86
CA LEU A 10 -6.90 14.96 0.36
C LEU A 10 -8.16 15.60 1.00
N PRO A 11 -9.09 14.82 1.60
CA PRO A 11 -10.36 15.32 2.20
C PRO A 11 -10.32 15.46 3.74
N GLU A 12 -11.17 16.35 4.30
CA GLU A 12 -11.10 17.00 5.64
C GLU A 12 -11.66 16.22 6.86
N GLY A 13 -11.15 16.50 8.10
CA GLY A 13 -11.84 16.21 9.39
C GLY A 13 -10.95 16.07 10.66
N ARG A 14 -11.26 16.75 11.79
CA ARG A 14 -10.38 17.10 12.95
C ARG A 14 -10.40 16.20 14.22
N MET A 15 -9.31 16.20 15.04
CA MET A 15 -9.20 16.58 16.49
C MET A 15 -8.19 15.81 17.41
N ALA A 16 -7.17 16.56 17.91
CA ALA A 16 -6.34 16.52 19.16
C ALA A 16 -5.64 15.25 19.71
N ALA A 17 -4.59 15.46 20.54
CA ALA A 17 -3.38 14.65 20.73
C ALA A 17 -2.94 14.44 22.21
N ALA A 18 -2.05 13.46 22.48
CA ALA A 18 -1.03 13.46 23.55
C ALA A 18 0.03 12.35 23.33
N SER A 19 1.25 12.53 23.85
CA SER A 19 2.54 11.94 23.41
C SER A 19 3.20 10.91 24.35
N VAL A 20 4.20 10.17 23.82
CA VAL A 20 5.57 9.83 24.32
C VAL A 20 5.98 8.35 24.07
N GLY A 21 7.02 8.11 23.25
CA GLY A 21 7.94 6.94 23.32
C GLY A 21 8.12 6.08 22.04
N PRO A 22 9.36 5.74 21.60
CA PRO A 22 9.66 5.31 20.22
C PRO A 22 9.68 3.78 20.02
N VAL A 23 9.17 3.23 18.90
CA VAL A 23 9.58 1.88 18.43
C VAL A 23 9.39 1.69 16.90
N PRO A 24 10.36 1.09 16.17
CA PRO A 24 10.45 1.23 14.72
C PRO A 24 9.65 0.27 13.82
N ALA A 25 9.55 0.69 12.56
CA ALA A 25 8.77 0.24 11.42
C ALA A 25 9.43 -0.92 10.64
N VAL A 26 9.90 -1.93 11.36
CA VAL A 26 10.28 -3.24 10.77
C VAL A 26 9.10 -4.23 10.88
N ALA A 27 8.01 -3.85 11.54
CA ALA A 27 6.84 -4.69 11.81
C ALA A 27 6.16 -5.33 10.56
N ALA A 28 6.54 -4.95 9.34
CA ALA A 28 5.93 -5.43 8.10
C ALA A 28 6.49 -6.76 7.54
N LEU A 29 7.66 -7.23 7.99
CA LEU A 29 8.10 -8.59 7.69
C LEU A 29 7.60 -9.52 8.79
N GLY A 30 6.56 -10.30 8.51
CA GLY A 30 6.03 -11.25 9.48
C GLY A 30 7.11 -12.23 9.95
N ARG A 31 6.96 -12.72 11.19
CA ARG A 31 7.97 -13.55 11.88
C ARG A 31 8.48 -14.73 11.03
N GLU A 32 7.58 -15.36 10.29
CA GLU A 32 7.89 -16.47 9.39
C GLU A 32 8.78 -16.04 8.20
N LEU A 33 8.53 -14.86 7.63
CA LEU A 33 9.33 -14.31 6.54
C LEU A 33 10.74 -14.00 7.04
N ARG A 34 10.88 -13.40 8.22
CA ARG A 34 12.20 -13.13 8.81
C ARG A 34 13.02 -14.41 9.03
N GLN A 35 12.39 -15.50 9.44
CA GLN A 35 13.06 -16.79 9.63
C GLN A 35 13.54 -17.45 8.33
N SER A 36 12.96 -17.05 7.18
CA SER A 36 13.32 -17.59 5.87
C SER A 36 14.46 -16.83 5.17
N LEU A 37 14.88 -15.67 5.70
CA LEU A 37 15.88 -14.81 5.10
C LEU A 37 17.24 -14.94 5.80
N PRO A 38 18.37 -14.73 5.09
CA PRO A 38 19.69 -14.66 5.69
C PRO A 38 19.79 -13.52 6.71
N THR A 39 20.54 -13.74 7.79
CA THR A 39 20.71 -12.76 8.88
C THR A 39 21.15 -11.39 8.38
N ALA A 40 22.16 -11.32 7.50
CA ALA A 40 22.66 -10.06 6.97
C ALA A 40 21.61 -9.27 6.17
N LEU A 41 20.70 -9.97 5.48
CA LEU A 41 19.59 -9.34 4.77
C LEU A 41 18.54 -8.83 5.76
N VAL A 42 18.21 -9.63 6.78
CA VAL A 42 17.31 -9.20 7.85
C VAL A 42 17.84 -7.94 8.53
N GLU A 43 19.12 -7.91 8.91
CA GLU A 43 19.74 -6.72 9.52
C GLU A 43 19.71 -5.48 8.62
N ALA A 44 19.90 -5.64 7.31
CA ALA A 44 19.81 -4.54 6.36
C ALA A 44 18.38 -4.00 6.24
N LEU A 45 17.39 -4.91 6.16
CA LEU A 45 15.97 -4.55 6.13
C LEU A 45 15.52 -3.91 7.44
N ASP A 46 16.03 -4.40 8.57
CA ASP A 46 15.75 -3.86 9.91
C ASP A 46 16.26 -2.41 10.00
N LYS A 47 17.48 -2.13 9.55
CA LYS A 47 18.03 -0.76 9.51
C LYS A 47 17.21 0.18 8.62
N ILE A 48 16.75 -0.29 7.47
CA ILE A 48 15.87 0.51 6.60
C ILE A 48 14.52 0.75 7.28
N GLY A 49 13.93 -0.28 7.91
CA GLY A 49 12.68 -0.13 8.64
C GLY A 49 12.80 0.81 9.85
N ASP A 50 13.94 0.82 10.53
CA ASP A 50 14.22 1.79 11.60
C ASP A 50 14.21 3.23 11.08
N GLN A 51 14.85 3.48 9.93
CA GLN A 51 14.83 4.79 9.28
C GLN A 51 13.42 5.17 8.81
N ILE A 52 12.68 4.24 8.20
CA ILE A 52 11.28 4.46 7.80
C ILE A 52 10.43 4.86 9.02
N ALA A 53 10.64 4.24 10.17
CA ALA A 53 9.88 4.59 11.37
C ALA A 53 10.10 6.04 11.78
N ILE A 54 11.36 6.40 11.99
CA ILE A 54 11.74 7.69 12.58
C ILE A 54 11.43 8.82 11.60
N GLU A 55 11.69 8.61 10.32
CA GLU A 55 11.72 9.70 9.35
C GLU A 55 10.42 9.79 8.54
N ILE A 56 9.63 8.72 8.48
CA ILE A 56 8.40 8.64 7.70
C ILE A 56 7.20 8.41 8.61
N LEU A 57 7.17 7.31 9.37
CA LEU A 57 5.96 6.92 10.11
C LEU A 57 5.68 7.84 11.29
N ASP A 58 6.69 8.16 12.10
CA ASP A 58 6.54 9.02 13.26
C ASP A 58 5.98 10.41 12.89
N PRO A 59 6.53 11.12 11.87
CA PRO A 59 5.93 12.39 11.41
C PRO A 59 4.46 12.27 10.96
N LEU A 60 4.12 11.20 10.25
CA LEU A 60 2.74 10.95 9.82
C LEU A 60 1.83 10.74 11.04
N LEU A 61 2.22 9.85 11.94
CA LEU A 61 1.43 9.51 13.13
C LEU A 61 1.31 10.69 14.11
N CYS A 62 2.30 11.59 14.17
CA CYS A 62 2.31 12.75 15.07
C CYS A 62 1.62 14.00 14.50
N SER A 63 1.14 13.96 13.25
CA SER A 63 0.46 15.12 12.65
C SER A 63 -0.80 15.51 13.42
N THR A 64 -0.98 16.81 13.70
CA THR A 64 -2.04 17.32 14.59
C THR A 64 -3.38 17.54 13.89
N THR A 65 -3.36 17.69 12.57
CA THR A 65 -4.56 17.80 11.73
C THR A 65 -4.39 16.98 10.46
N VAL A 66 -5.50 16.71 9.77
CA VAL A 66 -5.48 16.01 8.47
C VAL A 66 -4.74 16.82 7.41
N GLU A 67 -4.82 18.15 7.45
CA GLU A 67 -4.09 19.04 6.52
C GLU A 67 -2.59 19.06 6.82
N GLN A 68 -2.19 18.87 8.09
CA GLN A 68 -0.79 18.66 8.43
C GLN A 68 -0.35 17.27 7.99
N LEU A 69 -1.16 16.24 8.23
CA LEU A 69 -0.88 14.88 7.78
C LEU A 69 -0.67 14.83 6.26
N ALA A 70 -1.52 15.53 5.51
CA ALA A 70 -1.43 15.69 4.06
C ALA A 70 -0.08 16.27 3.64
N ARG A 71 0.28 17.43 4.20
CA ARG A 71 1.55 18.10 3.90
C ARG A 71 2.76 17.27 4.31
N THR A 72 2.68 16.59 5.46
CA THR A 72 3.73 15.67 5.92
C THR A 72 3.87 14.51 4.94
N PHE A 73 2.75 13.92 4.49
CA PHE A 73 2.73 12.83 3.52
C PHE A 73 3.45 13.23 2.24
N GLU A 74 3.08 14.36 1.65
CA GLU A 74 3.73 14.87 0.45
C GLU A 74 5.22 15.15 0.66
N HIS A 75 5.58 15.72 1.82
CA HIS A 75 6.96 16.06 2.15
C HIS A 75 7.86 14.84 2.30
N VAL A 76 7.38 13.78 2.96
CA VAL A 76 8.19 12.58 3.23
C VAL A 76 8.13 11.56 2.09
N PHE A 77 7.20 11.72 1.14
CA PHE A 77 7.01 10.78 0.02
C PHE A 77 8.27 10.51 -0.81
N PRO A 78 9.06 11.52 -1.27
CA PRO A 78 10.28 11.26 -2.04
C PRO A 78 11.28 10.39 -1.27
N LYS A 79 11.41 10.63 0.05
CA LYS A 79 12.32 9.86 0.91
C LYS A 79 11.82 8.44 1.13
N PHE A 80 10.52 8.27 1.38
CA PHE A 80 9.92 6.93 1.47
C PHE A 80 10.07 6.15 0.17
N ARG A 81 9.90 6.80 -0.99
CA ARG A 81 10.12 6.19 -2.30
C ARG A 81 11.52 5.61 -2.42
N ASP A 82 12.54 6.35 -1.99
CA ASP A 82 13.92 5.89 -2.05
C ASP A 82 14.16 4.67 -1.13
N TYR A 83 13.56 4.66 0.06
CA TYR A 83 13.56 3.49 0.96
C TYR A 83 12.83 2.28 0.39
N TYR A 84 11.66 2.50 -0.21
CA TYR A 84 10.86 1.47 -0.84
C TYR A 84 11.60 0.82 -2.01
N VAL A 85 12.17 1.64 -2.91
CA VAL A 85 12.97 1.16 -4.05
C VAL A 85 14.21 0.40 -3.57
N SER A 86 14.92 0.93 -2.56
CA SER A 86 16.10 0.24 -1.99
C SER A 86 15.72 -1.13 -1.41
N THR A 87 14.61 -1.19 -0.68
CA THR A 87 14.07 -2.45 -0.12
C THR A 87 13.71 -3.43 -1.22
N ALA A 88 13.00 -2.97 -2.25
CA ALA A 88 12.62 -3.79 -3.39
C ALA A 88 13.85 -4.34 -4.14
N LEU A 89 14.87 -3.51 -4.39
CA LEU A 89 16.11 -3.94 -5.05
C LEU A 89 16.92 -4.93 -4.22
N LEU A 90 17.04 -4.73 -2.91
CA LEU A 90 17.70 -5.68 -2.01
C LEU A 90 17.01 -7.05 -2.03
N MET A 91 15.67 -7.04 -1.93
CA MET A 91 14.86 -8.26 -1.98
C MET A 91 14.92 -8.94 -3.35
N TRP A 92 14.90 -8.15 -4.43
CA TRP A 92 15.03 -8.62 -5.80
C TRP A 92 16.37 -9.33 -6.02
N GLY A 93 17.48 -8.69 -5.63
CA GLY A 93 18.82 -9.27 -5.74
C GLY A 93 18.98 -10.53 -4.88
N PHE A 94 18.43 -10.54 -3.66
CA PHE A 94 18.46 -11.73 -2.81
C PHE A 94 17.71 -12.92 -3.43
N LEU A 95 16.57 -12.66 -4.05
CA LEU A 95 15.77 -13.69 -4.73
C LEU A 95 16.33 -14.08 -6.10
N GLN A 96 17.57 -13.69 -6.41
CA GLN A 96 18.24 -13.98 -7.68
C GLN A 96 17.44 -13.49 -8.88
N GLU A 97 16.76 -12.36 -8.72
CA GLU A 97 15.94 -11.76 -9.76
C GLU A 97 14.78 -12.65 -10.22
N ASP A 98 14.33 -13.58 -9.37
CA ASP A 98 13.17 -14.43 -9.61
C ASP A 98 11.85 -13.65 -9.32
N PRO A 99 11.10 -13.27 -10.37
CA PRO A 99 9.89 -12.49 -10.21
C PRO A 99 8.74 -13.25 -9.56
N GLN A 100 8.69 -14.57 -9.74
CA GLN A 100 7.66 -15.39 -9.14
C GLN A 100 7.88 -15.49 -7.64
N ARG A 101 9.12 -15.80 -7.22
CA ARG A 101 9.47 -15.84 -5.79
C ARG A 101 9.30 -14.48 -5.11
N PHE A 102 9.64 -13.39 -5.79
CA PHE A 102 9.42 -12.03 -5.27
C PHE A 102 7.93 -11.77 -5.04
N SER A 103 7.08 -12.08 -6.02
CA SER A 103 5.64 -11.88 -5.89
C SER A 103 4.99 -12.79 -4.85
N GLU A 104 5.37 -14.07 -4.78
CA GLU A 104 4.89 -15.00 -3.75
C GLU A 104 5.23 -14.50 -2.34
N LEU A 105 6.44 -13.98 -2.14
CA LEU A 105 6.87 -13.39 -0.88
C LEU A 105 6.04 -12.15 -0.52
N THR A 106 5.85 -11.23 -1.49
CA THR A 106 5.02 -10.03 -1.31
C THR A 106 3.57 -10.38 -0.96
N ILE A 107 2.96 -11.33 -1.69
CA ILE A 107 1.59 -11.78 -1.46
C ILE A 107 1.45 -12.42 -0.07
N ARG A 108 2.40 -13.27 0.33
CA ARG A 108 2.40 -13.88 1.67
C ARG A 108 2.47 -12.83 2.78
N SER A 109 3.31 -11.80 2.61
CA SER A 109 3.39 -10.67 3.55
C SER A 109 2.05 -9.93 3.67
N PHE A 110 1.38 -9.70 2.55
CA PHE A 110 0.04 -9.10 2.55
C PHE A 110 -1.00 -10.00 3.23
N GLN A 111 -0.99 -11.31 3.01
CA GLN A 111 -1.92 -12.22 3.69
C GLN A 111 -1.73 -12.26 5.21
N GLN A 112 -0.49 -12.19 5.70
CA GLN A 112 -0.22 -12.07 7.14
C GLN A 112 -0.78 -10.75 7.71
N SER A 113 -0.64 -9.67 6.94
CA SER A 113 -1.21 -8.36 7.27
C SER A 113 -2.74 -8.41 7.35
N GLU A 114 -3.40 -9.13 6.43
CA GLU A 114 -4.85 -9.32 6.43
C GLU A 114 -5.34 -9.95 7.74
N GLY A 115 -4.67 -11.02 8.19
CA GLY A 115 -5.01 -11.71 9.43
C GLY A 115 -4.92 -10.79 10.65
N LEU A 116 -3.87 -9.96 10.72
CA LEU A 116 -3.71 -8.96 11.78
C LEU A 116 -4.83 -7.92 11.77
N ILE A 117 -5.17 -7.38 10.59
CA ILE A 117 -6.23 -6.36 10.44
C ILE A 117 -7.58 -6.92 10.83
N ARG A 118 -7.95 -8.12 10.35
CA ARG A 118 -9.23 -8.76 10.72
C ARG A 118 -9.34 -9.02 12.22
N ALA A 119 -8.25 -9.46 12.84
CA ALA A 119 -8.26 -9.82 14.26
C ALA A 119 -8.25 -8.61 15.19
N ARG A 120 -7.55 -7.52 14.82
CA ARG A 120 -7.22 -6.41 15.73
C ARG A 120 -7.71 -5.04 15.26
N GLY A 121 -7.86 -4.86 13.96
CA GLY A 121 -8.25 -3.58 13.35
C GLY A 121 -9.55 -3.02 13.92
N PRO A 122 -10.66 -3.76 13.90
CA PRO A 122 -11.95 -3.23 14.35
C PRO A 122 -11.95 -2.69 15.78
N HIS A 123 -11.13 -3.28 16.65
CA HIS A 123 -11.01 -2.87 18.04
C HIS A 123 -10.20 -1.57 18.21
N TRP A 124 -9.13 -1.39 17.43
CA TRP A 124 -8.18 -0.29 17.63
C TRP A 124 -8.39 0.90 16.71
N ILE A 125 -8.69 0.65 15.43
CA ILE A 125 -8.83 1.69 14.40
C ILE A 125 -10.27 1.83 13.89
N GLY A 126 -11.18 0.99 14.39
CA GLY A 126 -12.59 0.98 14.01
C GLY A 126 -12.89 0.13 12.77
N GLN A 127 -14.18 -0.14 12.57
CA GLN A 127 -14.67 -1.00 11.48
C GLN A 127 -14.35 -0.40 10.10
N ASP A 128 -14.64 0.89 9.90
CA ASP A 128 -14.50 1.55 8.60
C ASP A 128 -13.04 1.63 8.15
N ALA A 129 -12.13 1.98 9.06
CA ALA A 129 -10.70 2.00 8.75
C ALA A 129 -10.16 0.60 8.43
N SER A 130 -10.62 -0.41 9.19
CA SER A 130 -10.25 -1.80 8.94
C SER A 130 -10.75 -2.28 7.57
N LEU A 131 -11.99 -1.95 7.22
CA LEU A 131 -12.56 -2.27 5.91
C LEU A 131 -11.78 -1.59 4.78
N ASN A 132 -11.47 -0.29 4.91
CA ASN A 132 -10.67 0.43 3.92
C ASN A 132 -9.29 -0.23 3.72
N ALA A 133 -8.61 -0.60 4.81
CA ALA A 133 -7.32 -1.28 4.76
C ALA A 133 -7.42 -2.65 4.06
N LEU A 134 -8.45 -3.45 4.38
CA LEU A 134 -8.68 -4.77 3.76
C LEU A 134 -9.03 -4.66 2.26
N GLN A 135 -9.83 -3.67 1.88
CA GLN A 135 -10.12 -3.38 0.47
C GLN A 135 -8.84 -2.99 -0.28
N GLY A 136 -8.05 -2.05 0.28
CA GLY A 136 -6.77 -1.66 -0.31
C GLY A 136 -5.80 -2.84 -0.47
N LEU A 137 -5.70 -3.69 0.55
CA LEU A 137 -4.87 -4.89 0.54
C LEU A 137 -5.30 -5.91 -0.52
N THR A 138 -6.60 -6.17 -0.62
CA THR A 138 -7.17 -7.07 -1.64
C THR A 138 -6.81 -6.58 -3.05
N THR A 139 -6.87 -5.27 -3.27
CA THR A 139 -6.60 -4.64 -4.56
C THR A 139 -5.12 -4.66 -4.90
N ILE A 140 -4.23 -4.33 -3.96
CA ILE A 140 -2.79 -4.38 -4.23
C ILE A 140 -2.29 -5.81 -4.47
N ILE A 141 -2.88 -6.82 -3.82
CA ILE A 141 -2.55 -8.23 -4.08
C ILE A 141 -2.84 -8.58 -5.55
N ARG A 142 -3.94 -8.06 -6.12
CA ARG A 142 -4.25 -8.25 -7.54
C ARG A 142 -3.26 -7.54 -8.45
N VAL A 143 -2.90 -6.29 -8.13
CA VAL A 143 -1.85 -5.56 -8.85
C VAL A 143 -0.53 -6.35 -8.83
N ALA A 144 -0.12 -6.87 -7.67
CA ALA A 144 1.09 -7.68 -7.53
C ALA A 144 1.04 -8.98 -8.34
N LYS A 145 -0.11 -9.66 -8.35
CA LYS A 145 -0.35 -10.85 -9.21
C LYS A 145 -0.36 -10.53 -10.70
N ALA A 146 -0.85 -9.36 -11.10
CA ALA A 146 -0.84 -8.95 -12.49
C ALA A 146 0.58 -8.55 -12.94
N ALA A 147 1.34 -7.91 -12.06
CA ALA A 147 2.70 -7.47 -12.32
C ALA A 147 3.68 -8.64 -12.57
N THR A 148 3.41 -9.85 -12.08
CA THR A 148 4.26 -11.02 -12.43
C THR A 148 4.27 -11.32 -13.93
N ARG A 149 3.18 -10.99 -14.63
CA ARG A 149 3.06 -11.17 -16.10
C ARG A 149 4.05 -10.30 -16.88
N LEU A 150 4.57 -9.22 -16.28
CA LEU A 150 5.62 -8.40 -16.90
C LEU A 150 6.91 -9.20 -17.14
N PHE A 151 7.12 -10.26 -16.36
CA PHE A 151 8.35 -11.03 -16.38
C PHE A 151 8.19 -12.41 -17.05
N ASP A 152 6.97 -12.79 -17.41
CA ASP A 152 6.68 -13.96 -18.24
C ASP A 152 7.02 -13.65 -19.71
N ARG A 153 8.24 -13.98 -20.14
CA ARG A 153 8.72 -13.75 -21.52
C ARG A 153 7.82 -14.37 -22.61
N ASP A 154 7.11 -15.45 -22.30
CA ASP A 154 6.26 -16.20 -23.25
C ASP A 154 4.80 -15.69 -23.30
N LYS A 155 4.38 -14.86 -22.34
CA LYS A 155 3.01 -14.31 -22.24
C LYS A 155 2.97 -12.79 -22.12
N ALA A 156 4.10 -12.12 -22.34
CA ALA A 156 4.19 -10.68 -22.40
C ALA A 156 3.31 -10.18 -23.55
N SER A 157 2.03 -9.94 -23.25
CA SER A 157 1.18 -9.13 -24.11
C SER A 157 1.92 -7.81 -24.32
N PRO A 158 2.00 -7.29 -25.56
CA PRO A 158 2.70 -6.04 -25.80
C PRO A 158 2.10 -4.99 -24.87
N LEU A 159 2.91 -4.53 -23.92
CA LEU A 159 2.51 -3.48 -22.99
C LEU A 159 2.06 -2.30 -23.84
N ARG A 160 0.82 -1.85 -23.61
CA ARG A 160 0.32 -0.61 -24.21
C ARG A 160 0.76 0.61 -23.40
N ALA A 161 1.86 0.47 -22.66
CA ALA A 161 2.34 1.47 -21.75
C ALA A 161 2.97 2.61 -22.55
N GLU A 162 2.27 3.74 -22.63
CA GLU A 162 2.96 4.99 -22.83
C GLU A 162 3.88 5.23 -21.62
N GLU A 163 5.11 5.66 -21.85
CA GLU A 163 6.11 5.93 -20.79
C GLU A 163 5.55 6.90 -19.71
N SER A 164 4.61 7.77 -20.11
CA SER A 164 3.82 8.69 -19.27
C SER A 164 2.93 8.00 -18.21
N SER A 165 2.58 6.73 -18.38
CA SER A 165 1.65 5.99 -17.51
C SER A 165 2.36 5.12 -16.45
N VAL A 166 3.66 4.84 -16.64
CA VAL A 166 4.45 3.96 -15.77
C VAL A 166 4.83 4.64 -14.45
N GLU A 167 5.26 5.89 -14.50
CA GLU A 167 5.62 6.64 -13.30
C GLU A 167 4.41 6.87 -12.36
N PRO A 168 3.23 7.33 -12.85
CA PRO A 168 2.03 7.41 -12.02
C PRO A 168 1.61 6.06 -11.42
N TRP A 169 1.79 4.96 -12.15
CA TRP A 169 1.49 3.62 -11.67
C TRP A 169 2.41 3.22 -10.51
N ALA A 170 3.72 3.35 -10.69
CA ALA A 170 4.71 3.07 -9.65
C ALA A 170 4.50 3.96 -8.41
N ASN A 171 4.29 5.26 -8.61
CA ASN A 171 4.04 6.20 -7.51
C ASN A 171 2.75 5.85 -6.74
N SER A 172 1.72 5.32 -7.40
CA SER A 172 0.49 4.88 -6.72
C SER A 172 0.72 3.66 -5.84
N ILE A 173 1.55 2.70 -6.27
CA ILE A 173 1.95 1.54 -5.46
C ILE A 173 2.76 2.00 -4.23
N ILE A 174 3.70 2.93 -4.43
CA ILE A 174 4.55 3.45 -3.36
C ILE A 174 3.72 4.28 -2.36
N ALA A 175 2.80 5.10 -2.85
CA ALA A 175 1.89 5.86 -2.00
C ALA A 175 0.95 4.94 -1.19
N TYR A 176 0.47 3.85 -1.80
CA TYR A 176 -0.24 2.78 -1.08
C TYR A 176 0.63 2.23 0.06
N ALA A 177 1.87 1.83 -0.23
CA ALA A 177 2.75 1.25 0.77
C ALA A 177 3.04 2.25 1.91
N MET A 178 3.23 3.53 1.60
CA MET A 178 3.47 4.58 2.58
C MET A 178 2.25 4.82 3.47
N ALA A 179 1.05 4.83 2.90
CA ALA A 179 -0.19 5.00 3.64
C ALA A 179 -0.52 3.76 4.49
N PHE A 180 -0.19 2.57 4.00
CA PHE A 180 -0.48 1.31 4.69
C PHE A 180 0.51 0.97 5.82
N SER A 181 1.77 1.39 5.70
CA SER A 181 2.84 1.05 6.67
C SER A 181 2.56 1.55 8.11
N PRO A 182 2.10 2.79 8.35
CA PRO A 182 1.70 3.27 9.67
C PRO A 182 0.62 2.42 10.33
N LEU A 183 -0.33 1.91 9.53
CA LEU A 183 -1.39 1.03 10.02
C LEU A 183 -0.82 -0.30 10.51
N LEU A 184 0.03 -0.96 9.72
CA LEU A 184 0.64 -2.22 10.14
C LEU A 184 1.56 -2.05 11.35
N ALA A 185 2.37 -1.00 11.36
CA ALA A 185 3.25 -0.70 12.49
C ALA A 185 2.45 -0.49 13.78
N SER A 186 1.36 0.29 13.70
CA SER A 186 0.50 0.57 14.86
C SER A 186 -0.23 -0.68 15.35
N LEU A 187 -0.86 -1.46 14.46
CA LEU A 187 -1.57 -2.68 14.84
C LEU A 187 -0.64 -3.73 15.42
N THR A 188 0.59 -3.85 14.90
CA THR A 188 1.60 -4.77 15.44
C THR A 188 2.06 -4.32 16.82
N ALA A 189 2.36 -3.03 17.01
CA ALA A 189 2.73 -2.49 18.31
C ALA A 189 1.64 -2.75 19.36
N LEU A 190 0.37 -2.46 19.02
CA LEU A 190 -0.77 -2.69 19.90
C LEU A 190 -1.01 -4.17 20.21
N ALA A 191 -0.85 -5.04 19.20
CA ALA A 191 -0.96 -6.49 19.39
C ALA A 191 0.11 -7.04 20.35
N ASP A 192 1.30 -6.43 20.36
CA ASP A 192 2.40 -6.75 21.27
C ASP A 192 2.26 -6.07 22.65
N GLY A 193 1.16 -5.35 22.90
CA GLY A 193 0.96 -4.59 24.15
C GLY A 193 1.84 -3.35 24.29
N ARG A 194 2.44 -2.88 23.19
CA ARG A 194 3.24 -1.65 23.14
C ARG A 194 2.35 -0.44 22.86
N THR A 195 2.79 0.72 23.32
CA THR A 195 2.15 2.01 23.01
C THR A 195 2.49 2.44 21.58
N VAL A 196 1.54 3.09 20.92
CA VAL A 196 1.75 3.73 19.62
C VAL A 196 2.11 5.19 19.85
N SER A 197 3.19 5.67 19.23
CA SER A 197 3.75 7.02 19.46
C SER A 197 2.84 8.15 18.95
N GLY A 198 1.87 7.85 18.07
CA GLY A 198 1.00 8.87 17.49
C GLY A 198 -0.48 8.48 17.42
N ARG A 199 -1.23 9.30 16.69
CA ARG A 199 -2.69 9.38 16.74
C ARG A 199 -3.34 8.29 15.91
N LEU A 200 -4.19 7.48 16.53
CA LEU A 200 -4.92 6.41 15.83
C LEU A 200 -5.91 6.97 14.79
N GLU A 201 -6.33 8.23 14.94
CA GLU A 201 -7.12 8.94 13.93
C GLU A 201 -6.32 9.14 12.63
N ASN A 202 -5.02 9.39 12.73
CA ASN A 202 -4.14 9.47 11.55
C ASN A 202 -4.02 8.09 10.90
N VAL A 203 -3.94 7.02 11.70
CA VAL A 203 -3.94 5.64 11.19
C VAL A 203 -5.22 5.34 10.41
N ALA A 204 -6.39 5.72 10.95
CA ALA A 204 -7.67 5.54 10.26
C ALA A 204 -7.74 6.33 8.95
N THR A 205 -7.24 7.57 8.95
CA THR A 205 -7.15 8.42 7.76
C THR A 205 -6.23 7.80 6.69
N LEU A 206 -5.07 7.30 7.11
CA LEU A 206 -4.12 6.62 6.23
C LEU A 206 -4.66 5.28 5.71
N ALA A 207 -5.49 4.58 6.48
CA ALA A 207 -6.21 3.40 6.02
C ALA A 207 -7.11 3.75 4.82
N HIS A 208 -7.86 4.86 4.92
CA HIS A 208 -8.67 5.37 3.82
C HIS A 208 -7.81 5.74 2.60
N TRP A 209 -6.70 6.47 2.79
CA TRP A 209 -5.81 6.83 1.68
C TRP A 209 -5.16 5.61 1.02
N SER A 210 -4.80 4.58 1.80
CA SER A 210 -4.26 3.35 1.24
C SER A 210 -5.26 2.68 0.29
N LYS A 211 -6.56 2.62 0.63
CA LYS A 211 -7.60 2.17 -0.30
C LYS A 211 -7.57 2.98 -1.60
N SER A 212 -7.59 4.31 -1.51
CA SER A 212 -7.62 5.19 -2.68
C SER A 212 -6.39 5.00 -3.59
N TYR A 213 -5.19 4.87 -3.02
CA TYR A 213 -3.98 4.61 -3.79
C TYR A 213 -3.95 3.20 -4.40
N ALA A 214 -4.47 2.19 -3.71
CA ALA A 214 -4.59 0.84 -4.26
C ALA A 214 -5.54 0.80 -5.46
N VAL A 215 -6.69 1.46 -5.35
CA VAL A 215 -7.65 1.62 -6.45
C VAL A 215 -6.96 2.31 -7.63
N ARG A 216 -6.30 3.45 -7.40
CA ARG A 216 -5.55 4.16 -8.45
C ARG A 216 -4.49 3.27 -9.12
N ALA A 217 -3.73 2.50 -8.34
CA ALA A 217 -2.76 1.54 -8.86
C ALA A 217 -3.42 0.47 -9.73
N TYR A 218 -4.59 -0.05 -9.33
CA TYR A 218 -5.36 -1.02 -10.10
C TYR A 218 -5.87 -0.45 -11.44
N HIS A 219 -6.41 0.76 -11.47
CA HIS A 219 -6.79 1.41 -12.74
C HIS A 219 -5.61 1.61 -13.66
N LEU A 220 -4.49 2.10 -13.13
CA LEU A 220 -3.28 2.28 -13.92
C LEU A 220 -2.73 0.93 -14.41
N THR A 221 -2.92 -0.16 -13.65
CA THR A 221 -2.60 -1.53 -14.07
C THR A 221 -3.47 -2.00 -15.25
N LYS A 222 -4.75 -1.60 -15.31
CA LYS A 222 -5.61 -1.79 -16.49
C LYS A 222 -5.10 -0.95 -17.69
N VAL A 223 -4.76 0.32 -17.47
CA VAL A 223 -4.29 1.25 -18.51
C VAL A 223 -3.01 0.75 -19.19
N ILE A 224 -2.03 0.27 -18.42
CA ILE A 224 -0.76 -0.28 -18.97
C ILE A 224 -0.93 -1.66 -19.61
N GLY A 225 -2.14 -2.25 -19.56
CA GLY A 225 -2.50 -3.49 -20.23
C GLY A 225 -2.16 -4.77 -19.46
N LEU A 226 -1.88 -4.68 -18.16
CA LEU A 226 -1.61 -5.86 -17.32
C LEU A 226 -2.88 -6.56 -16.82
N LEU A 227 -3.96 -5.79 -16.73
CA LEU A 227 -5.32 -6.28 -16.49
C LEU A 227 -6.19 -5.95 -17.69
N LYS A 228 -7.11 -6.85 -18.05
CA LYS A 228 -8.06 -6.61 -19.14
C LYS A 228 -9.17 -5.68 -18.65
N TYR A 229 -9.68 -4.87 -19.56
CA TYR A 229 -10.96 -4.20 -19.37
C TYR A 229 -12.07 -5.22 -19.64
N ALA A 230 -12.99 -5.40 -18.70
CA ALA A 230 -14.26 -6.06 -19.01
C ALA A 230 -15.01 -5.18 -20.03
N PRO A 231 -15.45 -5.71 -21.18
CA PRO A 231 -16.19 -4.92 -22.16
C PRO A 231 -17.65 -4.84 -21.74
N LEU A 232 -17.99 -3.94 -20.81
CA LEU A 232 -19.38 -3.58 -20.53
C LEU A 232 -19.74 -2.33 -21.33
N GLY A 233 -20.03 -2.53 -22.62
CA GLY A 233 -20.99 -1.78 -23.46
C GLY A 233 -21.25 -0.29 -23.24
N SER A 234 -20.31 0.50 -22.73
CA SER A 234 -20.49 1.93 -22.48
C SER A 234 -19.22 2.70 -22.80
N PRO A 235 -19.35 3.90 -23.37
CA PRO A 235 -18.22 4.72 -23.74
C PRO A 235 -17.41 5.06 -22.48
N VAL A 236 -16.10 5.16 -22.65
CA VAL A 236 -15.12 5.59 -21.64
C VAL A 236 -15.64 6.86 -20.96
N GLY A 237 -16.27 6.70 -19.80
CA GLY A 237 -16.69 7.77 -18.90
C GLY A 237 -15.74 7.84 -17.70
N PRO A 238 -15.82 8.89 -16.87
CA PRO A 238 -14.89 9.10 -15.76
C PRO A 238 -14.90 7.90 -14.81
N SER A 239 -13.70 7.44 -14.42
CA SER A 239 -13.47 6.26 -13.56
C SER A 239 -14.26 6.30 -12.26
N GLU A 240 -14.62 7.50 -11.80
CA GLU A 240 -15.33 7.76 -10.54
C GLU A 240 -16.52 6.85 -10.29
N ARG A 241 -17.29 6.44 -11.32
CA ARG A 241 -18.49 5.61 -11.10
C ARG A 241 -18.18 4.14 -10.82
N GLU A 242 -17.17 3.56 -11.47
CA GLU A 242 -16.69 2.20 -11.16
C GLU A 242 -15.95 2.21 -9.82
N ASP A 243 -15.14 3.26 -9.57
CA ASP A 243 -14.35 3.45 -8.35
C ASP A 243 -15.26 3.62 -7.13
N LEU A 244 -16.42 4.28 -7.28
CA LEU A 244 -17.44 4.43 -6.24
C LEU A 244 -18.16 3.11 -5.95
N VAL A 245 -18.55 2.34 -6.97
CA VAL A 245 -19.21 1.03 -6.80
C VAL A 245 -18.27 0.03 -6.11
N LEU A 246 -16.98 0.10 -6.44
CA LEU A 246 -15.92 -0.64 -5.79
C LEU A 246 -15.69 -0.11 -4.35
N ALA A 247 -15.68 1.20 -4.10
CA ALA A 247 -15.43 1.75 -2.77
C ALA A 247 -16.59 1.56 -1.77
N GLU A 248 -17.84 1.44 -2.24
CA GLU A 248 -19.06 1.33 -1.42
C GLU A 248 -19.48 -0.11 -1.10
N ALA A 249 -18.92 -1.11 -1.79
CA ALA A 249 -19.22 -2.52 -1.54
C ALA A 249 -18.56 -3.04 -0.24
N GLY A 250 -19.27 -3.86 0.53
CA GLY A 250 -18.66 -4.62 1.64
C GLY A 250 -17.53 -5.54 1.13
N LEU A 251 -16.57 -5.91 1.99
CA LEU A 251 -15.32 -6.57 1.55
C LEU A 251 -15.52 -7.79 0.65
N ASP A 252 -16.49 -8.67 0.96
CA ASP A 252 -16.75 -9.87 0.17
C ASP A 252 -17.36 -9.53 -1.19
N SER A 253 -18.30 -8.57 -1.22
CA SER A 253 -18.87 -8.04 -2.46
C SER A 253 -17.82 -7.32 -3.30
N TYR A 254 -16.90 -6.59 -2.67
CA TYR A 254 -15.78 -5.92 -3.33
C TYR A 254 -14.83 -6.91 -4.00
N ALA A 255 -14.43 -7.94 -3.25
CA ALA A 255 -13.57 -8.99 -3.76
C ALA A 255 -14.23 -9.74 -4.93
N GLU A 256 -15.54 -9.96 -4.87
CA GLU A 256 -16.31 -10.57 -5.94
C GLU A 256 -16.43 -9.68 -7.18
N THR A 257 -16.74 -8.38 -7.03
CA THR A 257 -16.77 -7.42 -8.15
C THR A 257 -15.42 -7.37 -8.86
N LEU A 258 -14.32 -7.25 -8.10
CA LEU A 258 -12.97 -7.30 -8.69
C LEU A 258 -12.70 -8.64 -9.39
N ARG A 259 -13.27 -9.75 -8.92
CA ARG A 259 -13.10 -11.08 -9.55
C ARG A 259 -13.83 -11.14 -10.88
N GLN A 260 -15.03 -10.56 -10.97
CA GLN A 260 -15.83 -10.50 -12.18
C GLN A 260 -15.18 -9.60 -13.24
N ASP A 261 -14.65 -8.45 -12.84
CA ASP A 261 -13.89 -7.54 -13.71
C ASP A 261 -12.69 -8.20 -14.39
N ASP A 262 -12.07 -9.16 -13.71
CA ASP A 262 -10.87 -9.85 -14.18
C ASP A 262 -11.19 -11.11 -15.05
N GLN A 263 -12.48 -11.48 -15.23
CA GLN A 263 -12.86 -12.64 -16.05
C GLN A 263 -12.71 -12.37 -17.56
N PRO A 264 -12.30 -13.39 -18.35
CA PRO A 264 -11.97 -13.26 -19.77
C PRO A 264 -13.18 -13.00 -20.68
#